data_AF-A0A2N9IBJ5-F1
#
_entry.id   AF-A0A2N9IBJ5-F1
#
_cell.length_a   1.000
_cell.length_b   1.000
_cell.length_c   1.000
_cell.angle_alpha   90.00
_cell.angle_beta   90.00
_cell.angle_gamma   90.00
#
_symmetry.space_group_name_H-M   'P 1'
#
loop_
_entity.id
_entity.type
_entity.pdbx_description
1 polymer ?
#
loop_
_entity_poly.entity_id
_entity_poly.type
_entity_poly.pdbx_seq_one_letter_code
_entity_poly.pdbx_strand_id
1 'polypeptide(L)'
;MALRPIDNALPITPERPKKQAKVVVPIQKQSDSAVQDENKAPSAPEVTVDYILSENLKAIPNPESKIQSLIEGLDSKDWIKVCESLNNARRFALYHSTLLVPILEKVVLVLVKAMKNPRSALCKTSIMASFDIFNAYGDKLLDSFPSDAFDHLLLQLLLKTSQDKRFVCEEADKALKAMVGSMTPLPLLKKIRVYVSHANLRIRAKAAISISNCVSKMGLEGMKEFGLVALVQMAADLLNDRLPEAREAARSVVISIYEAFTETEEQKQEAWQSFCESNLSPIHAQSMFKIIPSL
;
A
#
# COMPACT_ATOMS: atom_id res chain seq x y z
N MET A 1 20.67 -58.71 52.91
CA MET A 1 20.27 -57.58 52.04
C MET A 1 18.80 -57.81 51.66
N ALA A 2 17.84 -57.25 52.39
CA ALA A 2 17.33 -55.86 52.35
C ALA A 2 16.26 -55.62 51.24
N LEU A 3 15.02 -55.97 51.63
CA LEU A 3 13.71 -55.32 51.42
C LEU A 3 13.34 -54.54 50.13
N ARG A 4 12.29 -55.08 49.47
CA ARG A 4 10.96 -54.51 49.14
C ARG A 4 10.75 -53.44 48.03
N PRO A 5 9.52 -53.35 47.46
CA PRO A 5 9.19 -52.63 46.23
C PRO A 5 8.37 -51.32 46.42
N ILE A 6 8.47 -50.45 45.39
CA ILE A 6 7.51 -49.52 44.73
C ILE A 6 6.45 -48.80 45.60
N ASP A 7 6.48 -47.45 45.68
CA ASP A 7 5.69 -46.52 44.83
C ASP A 7 5.86 -45.03 45.21
N ASN A 8 5.46 -44.12 44.29
CA ASN A 8 5.01 -42.71 44.46
C ASN A 8 5.82 -41.53 43.83
N ALA A 9 5.20 -41.00 42.76
CA ALA A 9 4.76 -39.63 42.51
C ALA A 9 5.76 -38.46 42.26
N LEU A 10 5.51 -37.75 41.16
CA LEU A 10 6.13 -36.48 40.70
C LEU A 10 5.45 -35.23 41.31
N PRO A 11 6.15 -34.09 41.51
CA PRO A 11 5.56 -32.84 42.00
C PRO A 11 5.12 -31.85 40.89
N ILE A 12 4.06 -31.09 41.21
CA ILE A 12 3.39 -30.03 40.42
C ILE A 12 3.95 -28.64 40.79
N THR A 13 4.11 -27.74 39.81
CA THR A 13 4.56 -26.33 39.95
C THR A 13 3.41 -25.34 40.28
N PRO A 14 3.63 -24.28 41.09
CA PRO A 14 2.59 -23.33 41.49
C PRO A 14 2.47 -22.04 40.64
N GLU A 15 1.24 -21.49 40.60
CA GLU A 15 0.74 -20.30 39.87
C GLU A 15 1.20 -18.93 40.39
N ARG A 16 1.12 -17.91 39.50
CA ARG A 16 1.49 -16.49 39.72
C ARG A 16 0.26 -15.62 40.09
N PRO A 17 0.35 -14.63 41.01
CA PRO A 17 -0.83 -13.88 41.48
C PRO A 17 -1.24 -12.68 40.61
N LYS A 18 -2.56 -12.45 40.55
CA LYS A 18 -3.28 -11.34 39.89
C LYS A 18 -3.30 -10.07 40.77
N LYS A 19 -3.13 -8.87 40.18
CA LYS A 19 -3.30 -7.57 40.86
C LYS A 19 -4.68 -6.96 40.58
N GLN A 20 -5.35 -6.48 41.63
CA GLN A 20 -6.64 -5.78 41.62
C GLN A 20 -6.49 -4.25 41.46
N ALA A 21 -7.55 -3.61 40.96
CA ALA A 21 -7.67 -2.17 40.70
C ALA A 21 -8.03 -1.35 41.95
N LYS A 22 -7.58 -0.08 42.00
CA LYS A 22 -8.12 0.97 42.89
C LYS A 22 -8.19 2.34 42.18
N VAL A 23 -9.18 3.10 42.64
CA VAL A 23 -9.86 4.28 42.08
C VAL A 23 -9.14 5.61 42.38
N VAL A 24 -9.34 6.60 41.50
CA VAL A 24 -8.89 8.03 41.50
C VAL A 24 -9.62 8.83 42.61
N VAL A 25 -9.13 9.89 43.28
CA VAL A 25 -9.09 11.35 42.92
C VAL A 25 -8.32 12.18 44.02
N PRO A 26 -8.18 13.53 44.01
CA PRO A 26 -6.96 14.30 43.65
C PRO A 26 -6.42 15.24 44.76
N ILE A 27 -5.14 15.64 44.73
CA ILE A 27 -4.66 16.85 45.46
C ILE A 27 -3.58 17.60 44.66
N GLN A 28 -3.82 18.90 44.42
CA GLN A 28 -2.87 19.91 43.94
C GLN A 28 -1.90 20.33 45.05
N LYS A 29 -0.60 20.52 44.73
CA LYS A 29 0.15 21.78 44.93
C LYS A 29 1.60 21.70 44.44
N GLN A 30 2.04 22.82 43.86
CA GLN A 30 3.37 23.16 43.34
C GLN A 30 4.47 23.09 44.41
N SER A 31 5.71 22.76 44.02
CA SER A 31 6.79 23.73 43.71
C SER A 31 8.18 23.10 43.84
N ASP A 32 9.01 23.42 42.86
CA ASP A 32 10.47 23.50 42.79
C ASP A 32 11.37 22.50 43.54
N SER A 33 12.14 21.75 42.76
CA SER A 33 13.60 21.71 42.93
C SER A 33 14.24 21.41 41.58
N ALA A 34 14.89 22.44 41.04
CA ALA A 34 15.75 22.36 39.88
C ALA A 34 16.97 21.49 40.21
N VAL A 35 17.13 20.39 39.47
CA VAL A 35 18.41 19.70 39.34
C VAL A 35 18.83 19.92 37.89
N GLN A 36 19.79 20.81 37.70
CA GLN A 36 20.48 20.99 36.42
C GLN A 36 21.28 19.72 36.13
N ASP A 37 20.79 18.93 35.20
CA ASP A 37 21.56 17.86 34.57
C ASP A 37 22.39 18.49 33.45
N GLU A 38 23.66 18.79 33.73
CA GLU A 38 24.61 19.42 32.81
C GLU A 38 25.09 18.50 31.66
N ASN A 39 24.41 17.37 31.41
CA ASN A 39 24.76 16.45 30.33
C ASN A 39 23.70 16.32 29.22
N LYS A 40 22.95 17.40 28.96
CA LYS A 40 22.10 17.47 27.77
C LYS A 40 22.84 18.21 26.65
N ALA A 41 23.36 17.43 25.69
CA ALA A 41 23.75 17.97 24.39
C ALA A 41 22.61 18.85 23.84
N PRO A 42 22.88 20.02 23.25
CA PRO A 42 21.83 20.89 22.73
C PRO A 42 20.95 20.07 21.80
N SER A 43 19.67 19.92 22.16
CA SER A 43 18.69 19.31 21.27
C SER A 43 18.63 20.20 20.04
N ALA A 44 19.15 19.72 18.92
CA ALA A 44 18.96 20.37 17.64
C ALA A 44 17.47 20.72 17.48
N PRO A 45 17.13 21.92 16.97
CA PRO A 45 15.74 22.28 16.76
C PRO A 45 15.07 21.18 15.94
N GLU A 46 13.92 20.71 16.41
CA GLU A 46 13.13 19.69 15.73
C GLU A 46 12.62 20.32 14.42
N VAL A 47 13.35 20.07 13.32
CA VAL A 47 12.99 20.63 12.01
C VAL A 47 11.67 20.01 11.58
N THR A 48 10.59 20.81 11.64
CA THR A 48 9.26 20.41 11.20
C THR A 48 9.16 20.56 9.68
N VAL A 49 8.92 19.45 8.99
CA VAL A 49 8.56 19.48 7.56
C VAL A 49 7.07 19.74 7.46
N ASP A 50 6.69 20.81 6.76
CA ASP A 50 5.29 21.13 6.48
C ASP A 50 4.72 20.22 5.38
N TYR A 51 3.52 19.67 5.62
CA TYR A 51 2.82 18.78 4.70
C TYR A 51 1.70 19.54 3.99
N ILE A 52 2.07 20.23 2.91
CA ILE A 52 1.13 21.01 2.11
C ILE A 52 0.29 20.06 1.23
N LEU A 53 -1.03 20.15 1.33
CA LEU A 53 -1.96 19.41 0.47
C LEU A 53 -1.83 19.86 -1.00
N SER A 54 -2.13 18.97 -1.94
CA SER A 54 -1.92 19.23 -3.36
C SER A 54 -2.74 20.42 -3.87
N GLU A 55 -3.97 20.59 -3.40
CA GLU A 55 -4.83 21.74 -3.70
C GLU A 55 -4.30 23.08 -3.19
N ASN A 56 -3.38 23.05 -2.21
CA ASN A 56 -2.77 24.23 -1.60
C ASN A 56 -1.39 24.56 -2.18
N LEU A 57 -0.85 23.71 -3.06
CA LEU A 57 0.39 24.01 -3.77
C LEU A 57 0.17 25.14 -4.77
N LYS A 58 1.24 25.88 -5.05
CA LYS A 58 1.23 26.98 -6.02
C LYS A 58 2.21 26.70 -7.16
N ALA A 59 1.95 27.22 -8.35
CA ALA A 59 2.88 27.12 -9.48
C ALA A 59 4.28 27.68 -9.12
N ILE A 60 5.32 27.19 -9.81
CA ILE A 60 6.70 27.68 -9.63
C ILE A 60 6.92 28.87 -10.58
N PRO A 61 7.39 30.03 -10.10
CA PRO A 61 7.75 31.13 -11.00
C PRO A 61 9.00 30.78 -11.81
N ASN A 62 8.96 31.04 -13.12
CA ASN A 62 10.03 30.77 -14.09
C ASN A 62 10.50 29.29 -14.06
N PRO A 63 9.61 28.32 -14.28
CA PRO A 63 9.87 26.90 -14.05
C PRO A 63 11.04 26.35 -14.90
N GLU A 64 11.24 26.87 -16.11
CA GLU A 64 12.36 26.52 -17.00
C GLU A 64 13.72 26.83 -16.35
N SER A 65 13.80 27.96 -15.64
CA SER A 65 15.02 28.36 -14.91
C SER A 65 15.26 27.55 -13.63
N LYS A 66 14.23 26.85 -13.14
CA LYS A 66 14.25 26.14 -11.85
C LYS A 66 14.43 24.63 -11.98
N ILE A 67 14.28 24.07 -13.18
CA ILE A 67 14.40 22.62 -13.39
C ILE A 67 15.77 22.08 -12.99
N GLN A 68 16.85 22.81 -13.30
CA GLN A 68 18.21 22.40 -12.93
C GLN A 68 18.41 22.40 -11.40
N SER A 69 17.87 23.41 -10.71
CA SER A 69 17.90 23.48 -9.25
C SER A 69 17.10 22.35 -8.59
N LEU A 70 15.99 21.92 -9.21
CA LEU A 70 15.25 20.73 -8.78
C LEU A 70 16.14 19.48 -8.87
N ILE A 71 16.81 19.27 -10.00
CA ILE A 71 17.68 18.10 -10.22
C ILE A 71 18.79 18.04 -9.16
N GLU A 72 19.47 19.14 -8.91
CA GLU A 72 20.53 19.26 -7.89
C GLU A 72 19.99 19.02 -6.47
N GLY A 73 18.78 19.50 -6.18
CA GLY A 73 18.13 19.30 -4.91
C GLY A 73 17.71 17.84 -4.66
N LEU A 74 17.25 17.15 -5.70
CA LEU A 74 16.94 15.71 -5.65
C LEU A 74 18.19 14.85 -5.40
N ASP A 75 19.37 15.29 -5.83
CA ASP A 75 20.66 14.62 -5.59
C ASP A 75 21.29 14.96 -4.23
N SER A 76 20.66 15.84 -3.45
CA SER A 76 21.17 16.26 -2.15
C SER A 76 21.34 15.09 -1.17
N LYS A 77 22.40 15.17 -0.36
CA LYS A 77 22.59 14.30 0.82
C LYS A 77 21.79 14.80 2.03
N ASP A 78 21.44 16.07 2.05
CA ASP A 78 20.57 16.66 3.06
C ASP A 78 19.11 16.29 2.76
N TRP A 79 18.53 15.50 3.67
CA TRP A 79 17.17 15.01 3.56
C TRP A 79 16.12 16.12 3.59
N ILE A 80 16.41 17.27 4.23
CA ILE A 80 15.49 18.43 4.26
C ILE A 80 15.41 19.02 2.85
N LYS A 81 16.56 19.26 2.23
CA LYS A 81 16.64 19.71 0.83
C LYS A 81 15.98 18.72 -0.13
N VAL A 82 16.05 17.41 0.13
CA VAL A 82 15.30 16.41 -0.65
C VAL A 82 13.79 16.56 -0.44
N CYS A 83 13.30 16.78 0.79
CA CYS A 83 11.88 17.06 1.03
C CYS A 83 11.40 18.30 0.27
N GLU A 84 12.15 19.40 0.32
CA GLU A 84 11.86 20.63 -0.43
C GLU A 84 11.82 20.37 -1.94
N SER A 85 12.78 19.61 -2.45
CA SER A 85 12.87 19.24 -3.86
C SER A 85 11.72 18.35 -4.30
N LEU A 86 11.30 17.39 -3.47
CA LEU A 86 10.12 16.57 -3.72
C LEU A 86 8.83 17.42 -3.71
N ASN A 87 8.72 18.41 -2.83
CA ASN A 87 7.61 19.37 -2.89
C ASN A 87 7.65 20.23 -4.16
N ASN A 88 8.83 20.59 -4.65
CA ASN A 88 8.94 21.24 -5.95
C ASN A 88 8.57 20.29 -7.10
N ALA A 89 8.98 19.02 -7.06
CA ALA A 89 8.58 18.01 -8.03
C ALA A 89 7.04 17.84 -8.10
N ARG A 90 6.35 17.91 -6.96
CA ARG A 90 4.87 17.98 -6.88
C ARG A 90 4.31 19.18 -7.64
N ARG A 91 4.87 20.37 -7.40
CA ARG A 91 4.46 21.61 -8.10
C ARG A 91 4.73 21.53 -9.61
N PHE A 92 5.85 20.95 -10.02
CA PHE A 92 6.12 20.68 -11.44
C PHE A 92 5.11 19.70 -12.02
N ALA A 93 4.80 18.60 -11.34
CA ALA A 93 3.81 17.63 -11.81
C ALA A 93 2.42 18.26 -12.01
N LEU A 94 2.00 19.13 -11.08
CA LEU A 94 0.68 19.77 -11.13
C LEU A 94 0.56 20.91 -12.16
N TYR A 95 1.60 21.73 -12.32
CA TYR A 95 1.51 22.99 -13.09
C TYR A 95 2.41 23.04 -14.34
N HIS A 96 3.42 22.18 -14.41
CA HIS A 96 4.50 22.23 -15.42
C HIS A 96 4.96 20.83 -15.84
N SER A 97 4.02 19.90 -16.00
CA SER A 97 4.31 18.45 -16.10
C SER A 97 5.26 18.10 -17.25
N THR A 98 5.18 18.82 -18.37
CA THR A 98 6.05 18.63 -19.53
C THR A 98 7.54 18.83 -19.21
N LEU A 99 7.88 19.75 -18.30
CA LEU A 99 9.27 20.00 -17.90
C LEU A 99 9.86 18.88 -17.03
N LEU A 100 9.02 18.08 -16.38
CA LEU A 100 9.48 16.97 -15.54
C LEU A 100 9.69 15.69 -16.34
N VAL A 101 9.03 15.53 -17.50
CA VAL A 101 9.10 14.32 -18.34
C VAL A 101 10.55 13.87 -18.61
N PRO A 102 11.49 14.76 -19.01
CA PRO A 102 12.87 14.34 -19.30
C PRO A 102 13.64 13.79 -18.08
N ILE A 103 13.17 14.06 -16.86
CA ILE A 103 13.80 13.62 -15.61
C ILE A 103 12.86 12.74 -14.77
N LEU A 104 11.75 12.28 -15.33
CA LEU A 104 10.70 11.59 -14.58
C LEU A 104 11.23 10.30 -13.93
N GLU A 105 12.09 9.56 -14.62
CA GLU A 105 12.73 8.36 -14.07
C GLU A 105 13.57 8.70 -12.84
N LYS A 106 14.40 9.74 -12.92
CA LYS A 106 15.22 10.21 -11.80
C LYS A 106 14.34 10.58 -10.60
N VAL A 107 13.24 11.29 -10.84
CA VAL A 107 12.27 11.62 -9.79
C VAL A 107 11.74 10.34 -9.14
N VAL A 108 11.27 9.36 -9.92
CA VAL A 108 10.76 8.08 -9.39
C VAL A 108 11.81 7.31 -8.59
N LEU A 109 13.05 7.25 -9.06
CA LEU A 109 14.16 6.61 -8.32
C LEU A 109 14.42 7.30 -6.97
N VAL A 110 14.32 8.63 -6.93
CA VAL A 110 14.45 9.40 -5.68
C VAL A 110 13.26 9.14 -4.76
N LEU A 111 12.03 9.01 -5.28
CA LEU A 111 10.86 8.61 -4.47
C LEU A 111 11.11 7.26 -3.79
N VAL A 112 11.52 6.25 -4.56
CA VAL A 112 11.83 4.91 -4.04
C VAL A 112 12.88 4.98 -2.93
N LYS A 113 13.96 5.73 -3.16
CA LYS A 113 15.03 5.93 -2.16
C LYS A 113 14.52 6.64 -0.91
N ALA A 114 13.69 7.67 -1.07
CA ALA A 114 13.10 8.44 0.02
C ALA A 114 12.12 7.62 0.86
N MET A 115 11.28 6.77 0.25
CA MET A 115 10.39 5.85 0.95
C MET A 115 11.14 4.82 1.79
N LYS A 116 12.32 4.37 1.34
CA LYS A 116 13.18 3.44 2.10
C LYS A 116 13.88 4.11 3.30
N ASN A 117 13.88 5.44 3.38
CA ASN A 117 14.55 6.17 4.46
C ASN A 117 13.83 6.00 5.81
N PRO A 118 14.55 5.89 6.95
CA PRO A 118 13.92 5.76 8.27
C PRO A 118 13.17 7.02 8.74
N ARG A 119 13.48 8.19 8.17
CA ARG A 119 12.80 9.44 8.50
C ARG A 119 11.40 9.45 7.90
N SER A 120 10.40 9.40 8.77
CA SER A 120 9.00 9.37 8.34
C SER A 120 8.54 10.64 7.63
N ALA A 121 9.17 11.79 7.91
CA ALA A 121 8.90 13.03 7.17
C ALA A 121 9.27 12.89 5.69
N LEU A 122 10.51 12.49 5.39
CA LEU A 122 10.96 12.25 4.02
C LEU A 122 10.13 11.15 3.34
N CYS A 123 9.85 10.05 4.05
CA CYS A 123 9.02 8.97 3.51
C CYS A 123 7.61 9.47 3.16
N LYS A 124 6.95 10.24 4.03
CA LYS A 124 5.62 10.79 3.77
C LYS A 124 5.63 11.80 2.62
N THR A 125 6.60 12.72 2.59
CA THR A 125 6.74 13.69 1.48
C THR A 125 6.91 12.99 0.14
N SER A 126 7.68 11.90 0.10
CA SER A 126 7.81 11.07 -1.10
C SER A 126 6.51 10.39 -1.52
N ILE A 127 5.69 9.94 -0.57
CA ILE A 127 4.40 9.32 -0.87
C ILE A 127 3.42 10.37 -1.41
N MET A 128 3.35 11.55 -0.78
CA MET A 128 2.56 12.68 -1.30
C MET A 128 3.01 13.08 -2.70
N ALA A 129 4.32 13.04 -2.98
CA ALA A 129 4.85 13.27 -4.32
C ALA A 129 4.43 12.19 -5.32
N SER A 130 4.37 10.93 -4.88
CA SER A 130 3.88 9.83 -5.73
C SER A 130 2.41 10.01 -6.09
N PHE A 131 1.57 10.46 -5.15
CA PHE A 131 0.17 10.79 -5.40
C PHE A 131 0.01 11.81 -6.55
N ASP A 132 0.74 12.93 -6.49
CA ASP A 132 0.66 13.96 -7.54
C ASP A 132 1.22 13.47 -8.88
N ILE A 133 2.28 12.67 -8.85
CA ILE A 133 2.88 12.08 -10.04
C ILE A 133 1.93 11.09 -10.72
N PHE A 134 1.22 10.24 -9.98
CA PHE A 134 0.21 9.36 -10.58
C PHE A 134 -0.88 10.16 -11.27
N ASN A 135 -1.44 11.16 -10.60
CA ASN A 135 -2.49 12.01 -11.18
C ASN A 135 -2.01 12.82 -12.40
N ALA A 136 -0.73 13.22 -12.44
CA ALA A 136 -0.19 14.02 -13.54
C ALA A 136 0.19 13.19 -14.78
N TYR A 137 0.67 11.95 -14.59
CA TYR A 137 1.28 11.17 -15.67
C TYR A 137 0.49 9.91 -16.05
N GLY A 138 -0.29 9.31 -15.13
CA GLY A 138 -1.09 8.12 -15.41
C GLY A 138 -0.28 7.03 -16.13
N ASP A 139 -0.85 6.51 -17.23
CA ASP A 139 -0.25 5.45 -18.04
C ASP A 139 1.14 5.77 -18.58
N LYS A 140 1.51 7.04 -18.72
CA LYS A 140 2.86 7.40 -19.18
C LYS A 140 3.92 6.77 -18.28
N LEU A 141 3.66 6.59 -16.99
CA LEU A 141 4.61 5.97 -16.05
C LEU A 141 4.90 4.49 -16.34
N LEU A 142 4.03 3.80 -17.08
CA LEU A 142 4.23 2.39 -17.42
C LEU A 142 5.27 2.23 -18.55
N ASP A 143 5.38 3.21 -19.43
CA ASP A 143 6.24 3.17 -20.62
C ASP A 143 7.40 4.18 -20.60
N SER A 144 7.42 5.11 -19.64
CA SER A 144 8.41 6.21 -19.61
C SER A 144 9.82 5.80 -19.17
N PHE A 145 10.02 4.57 -18.69
CA PHE A 145 11.27 4.17 -18.04
C PHE A 145 11.95 3.00 -18.78
N PRO A 146 13.25 3.13 -19.14
CA PRO A 146 14.04 1.99 -19.61
C PRO A 146 14.31 0.96 -18.50
N SER A 147 14.20 1.35 -17.23
CA SER A 147 14.41 0.49 -16.05
C SER A 147 13.10 0.02 -15.40
N ASP A 148 13.23 -0.81 -14.37
CA ASP A 148 12.14 -1.29 -13.50
C ASP A 148 11.73 -0.27 -12.42
N ALA A 149 12.00 1.03 -12.61
CA ALA A 149 11.74 2.09 -11.63
C ALA A 149 10.28 2.11 -11.15
N PHE A 150 9.32 1.88 -12.05
CA PHE A 150 7.91 1.79 -11.70
C PHE A 150 7.61 0.59 -10.78
N ASP A 151 8.18 -0.57 -11.07
CA ASP A 151 7.97 -1.78 -10.28
C ASP A 151 8.54 -1.61 -8.86
N HIS A 152 9.70 -0.94 -8.74
CA HIS A 152 10.27 -0.54 -7.46
C HIS A 152 9.39 0.44 -6.68
N LEU A 153 8.78 1.44 -7.34
CA LEU A 153 7.85 2.38 -6.72
C LEU A 153 6.60 1.66 -6.19
N LEU A 154 6.01 0.80 -7.01
CA LEU A 154 4.84 0.00 -6.66
C LEU A 154 5.11 -0.88 -5.43
N LEU A 155 6.22 -1.62 -5.43
CA LEU A 155 6.61 -2.43 -4.27
C LEU A 155 6.78 -1.59 -3.00
N GLN A 156 7.41 -0.41 -3.09
CA GLN A 156 7.54 0.45 -1.92
C GLN A 156 6.19 0.94 -1.41
N LEU A 157 5.27 1.37 -2.28
CA LEU A 157 3.93 1.79 -1.85
C LEU A 157 3.14 0.66 -1.19
N LEU A 158 3.20 -0.56 -1.72
CA LEU A 158 2.57 -1.74 -1.12
C LEU A 158 3.15 -2.06 0.28
N LEU A 159 4.45 -1.87 0.47
CA LEU A 159 5.08 -1.97 1.80
C LEU A 159 4.61 -0.86 2.74
N LYS A 160 4.51 0.39 2.24
CA LYS A 160 4.14 1.54 3.07
C LYS A 160 2.67 1.59 3.46
N THR A 161 1.78 1.00 2.67
CA THR A 161 0.36 0.77 3.05
C THR A 161 0.18 -0.33 4.10
N SER A 162 1.26 -1.03 4.47
CA SER A 162 1.24 -2.17 5.40
C SER A 162 2.04 -1.91 6.69
N GLN A 163 2.47 -0.67 6.92
CA GLN A 163 3.31 -0.29 8.05
C GLN A 163 2.50 0.17 9.27
N ASP A 164 3.16 0.24 10.43
CA ASP A 164 2.50 0.55 11.72
C ASP A 164 2.30 2.07 11.95
N LYS A 165 3.03 2.93 11.24
CA LYS A 165 2.87 4.39 11.34
C LYS A 165 1.66 4.86 10.54
N ARG A 166 0.52 5.01 11.22
CA ARG A 166 -0.79 5.38 10.64
C ARG A 166 -0.71 6.55 9.65
N PHE A 167 -0.08 7.66 10.03
CA PHE A 167 -0.02 8.86 9.19
C PHE A 167 0.76 8.69 7.87
N VAL A 168 1.65 7.69 7.78
CA VAL A 168 2.36 7.34 6.54
C VAL A 168 1.56 6.29 5.76
N CYS A 169 0.97 5.33 6.46
CA CYS A 169 0.12 4.29 5.89
C CYS A 169 -1.10 4.87 5.15
N GLU A 170 -1.81 5.81 5.79
CA GLU A 170 -2.96 6.50 5.19
C GLU A 170 -2.57 7.26 3.92
N GLU A 171 -1.41 7.90 3.91
CA GLU A 171 -0.93 8.62 2.73
C GLU A 171 -0.54 7.65 1.60
N ALA A 172 0.03 6.50 1.93
CA ALA A 172 0.37 5.47 0.94
C ALA A 172 -0.89 4.86 0.33
N ASP A 173 -1.96 4.71 1.12
CA ASP A 173 -3.25 4.21 0.64
C ASP A 173 -3.90 5.19 -0.35
N LYS A 174 -3.83 6.50 -0.06
CA LYS A 174 -4.24 7.55 -1.01
C LYS A 174 -3.43 7.49 -2.30
N ALA A 175 -2.11 7.32 -2.21
CA ALA A 175 -1.25 7.22 -3.39
C ALA A 175 -1.59 5.99 -4.27
N LEU A 176 -1.81 4.82 -3.67
CA LEU A 176 -2.25 3.63 -4.42
C LEU A 176 -3.64 3.84 -5.06
N LYS A 177 -4.57 4.50 -4.36
CA LYS A 177 -5.89 4.86 -4.91
C LYS A 177 -5.76 5.82 -6.09
N ALA A 178 -4.89 6.81 -6.01
CA ALA A 178 -4.61 7.72 -7.12
C ALA A 178 -4.01 7.00 -8.32
N MET A 179 -3.08 6.06 -8.10
CA MET A 179 -2.52 5.22 -9.16
C MET A 179 -3.61 4.44 -9.91
N VAL A 180 -4.45 3.69 -9.18
CA VAL A 180 -5.57 2.95 -9.80
C VAL A 180 -6.65 3.91 -10.36
N GLY A 181 -6.73 5.13 -9.84
CA GLY A 181 -7.62 6.19 -10.30
C GLY A 181 -7.25 6.80 -11.64
N SER A 182 -5.94 6.88 -11.93
CA SER A 182 -5.37 7.67 -13.03
C SER A 182 -4.80 6.84 -14.18
N MET A 183 -4.76 5.52 -14.05
CA MET A 183 -4.21 4.60 -15.04
C MET A 183 -5.29 3.71 -15.66
N THR A 184 -5.05 3.30 -16.90
CA THR A 184 -5.86 2.30 -17.59
C THR A 184 -5.76 0.98 -16.83
N PRO A 185 -6.90 0.33 -16.48
CA PRO A 185 -6.90 -0.82 -15.58
C PRO A 185 -6.07 -2.01 -16.05
N LEU A 186 -6.13 -2.36 -17.34
CA LEU A 186 -5.50 -3.58 -17.86
C LEU A 186 -3.95 -3.59 -17.76
N PRO A 187 -3.22 -2.59 -18.28
CA PRO A 187 -1.76 -2.59 -18.17
C PRO A 187 -1.30 -2.46 -16.72
N LEU A 188 -2.02 -1.70 -15.88
CA LEU A 188 -1.74 -1.62 -14.46
C LEU A 188 -1.96 -2.96 -13.74
N LEU A 189 -3.06 -3.65 -14.04
CA LEU A 189 -3.35 -4.99 -13.52
C LEU A 189 -2.24 -5.99 -13.88
N LYS A 190 -1.73 -5.95 -15.12
CA LYS A 190 -0.59 -6.77 -15.56
C LYS A 190 0.67 -6.52 -14.72
N LYS A 191 0.88 -5.29 -14.24
CA LYS A 191 1.97 -4.95 -13.30
C LYS A 191 1.71 -5.41 -11.86
N ILE A 192 0.48 -5.28 -11.36
CA ILE A 192 0.16 -5.60 -9.95
C ILE A 192 0.06 -7.11 -9.71
N ARG A 193 -0.34 -7.91 -10.71
CA ARG A 193 -0.61 -9.36 -10.53
C ARG A 193 0.54 -10.15 -9.89
N VAL A 194 1.80 -9.73 -10.04
CA VAL A 194 2.94 -10.46 -9.46
C VAL A 194 3.00 -10.35 -7.93
N TYR A 195 2.29 -9.39 -7.33
CA TYR A 195 2.33 -9.14 -5.89
C TYR A 195 1.28 -9.92 -5.11
N VAL A 196 0.28 -10.51 -5.76
CA VAL A 196 -0.72 -11.38 -5.08
C VAL A 196 -0.19 -12.77 -4.74
N SER A 197 1.02 -13.11 -5.17
CA SER A 197 1.75 -14.31 -4.76
C SER A 197 2.96 -14.00 -3.85
N HIS A 198 3.07 -12.76 -3.36
CA HIS A 198 4.23 -12.33 -2.56
C HIS A 198 4.29 -13.04 -1.19
N ALA A 199 5.49 -13.32 -0.67
CA ALA A 199 5.66 -14.01 0.61
C ALA A 199 5.05 -13.25 1.81
N ASN A 200 5.14 -11.92 1.80
CA ASN A 200 4.52 -11.05 2.80
C ASN A 200 3.00 -10.96 2.59
N LEU A 201 2.23 -11.48 3.55
CA LEU A 201 0.76 -11.49 3.52
C LEU A 201 0.16 -10.09 3.34
N ARG A 202 0.73 -9.06 3.98
CA ARG A 202 0.20 -7.69 3.92
C ARG A 202 0.34 -7.09 2.52
N ILE A 203 1.46 -7.38 1.82
CA ILE A 203 1.63 -6.98 0.42
C ILE A 203 0.56 -7.64 -0.44
N ARG A 204 0.31 -8.95 -0.27
CA ARG A 204 -0.71 -9.66 -1.04
C ARG A 204 -2.10 -9.05 -0.85
N ALA A 205 -2.48 -8.73 0.39
CA ALA A 205 -3.75 -8.09 0.68
C ALA A 205 -3.89 -6.72 0.01
N LYS A 206 -2.84 -5.88 0.05
CA LYS A 206 -2.87 -4.56 -0.60
C LYS A 206 -2.86 -4.66 -2.12
N ALA A 207 -2.12 -5.61 -2.69
CA ALA A 207 -2.16 -5.90 -4.12
C ALA A 207 -3.56 -6.38 -4.55
N ALA A 208 -4.19 -7.28 -3.79
CA ALA A 208 -5.53 -7.77 -4.06
C ALA A 208 -6.57 -6.63 -4.09
N ILE A 209 -6.49 -5.67 -3.15
CA ILE A 209 -7.35 -4.48 -3.16
C ILE A 209 -7.14 -3.65 -4.44
N SER A 210 -5.88 -3.38 -4.81
CA SER A 210 -5.59 -2.64 -6.04
C SER A 210 -6.07 -3.36 -7.30
N ILE A 211 -5.95 -4.70 -7.35
CA ILE A 211 -6.50 -5.53 -8.43
C ILE A 211 -8.01 -5.45 -8.48
N SER A 212 -8.69 -5.59 -7.34
CA SER A 212 -10.16 -5.46 -7.27
C SER A 212 -10.64 -4.13 -7.84
N ASN A 213 -9.94 -3.03 -7.51
CA ASN A 213 -10.25 -1.71 -8.04
C ASN A 213 -9.93 -1.53 -9.53
N CYS A 214 -8.99 -2.30 -10.09
CA CYS A 214 -8.74 -2.33 -11.53
C CYS A 214 -9.86 -3.10 -12.22
N VAL A 215 -10.16 -4.32 -11.75
CA VAL A 215 -11.16 -5.20 -12.36
C VAL A 215 -12.56 -4.58 -12.33
N SER A 216 -12.95 -3.89 -11.26
CA SER A 216 -14.25 -3.21 -11.19
C SER A 216 -14.43 -2.07 -12.20
N LYS A 217 -13.35 -1.58 -12.81
CA LYS A 217 -13.35 -0.56 -13.86
C LYS A 217 -13.18 -1.16 -15.26
N MET A 218 -13.03 -2.47 -15.37
CA MET A 218 -12.85 -3.16 -16.65
C MET A 218 -14.19 -3.69 -17.16
N GLY A 219 -14.45 -3.49 -18.45
CA GLY A 219 -15.50 -4.24 -19.14
C GLY A 219 -15.05 -5.66 -19.49
N LEU A 220 -16.00 -6.48 -19.93
CA LEU A 220 -15.76 -7.89 -20.28
C LEU A 220 -14.60 -8.08 -21.27
N GLU A 221 -14.50 -7.23 -22.30
CA GLU A 221 -13.42 -7.32 -23.30
C GLU A 221 -12.03 -7.11 -22.69
N GLY A 222 -11.88 -6.16 -21.76
CA GLY A 222 -10.62 -5.98 -21.04
C GLY A 222 -10.29 -7.18 -20.15
N MET A 223 -11.31 -7.80 -19.52
CA MET A 223 -11.12 -9.01 -18.72
C MET A 223 -10.73 -10.21 -19.59
N LYS A 224 -11.33 -10.35 -20.78
CA LYS A 224 -10.95 -11.36 -21.78
C LYS A 224 -9.52 -11.15 -22.27
N GLU A 225 -9.11 -9.91 -22.54
CA GLU A 225 -7.73 -9.60 -22.96
C GLU A 225 -6.71 -9.95 -21.87
N PHE A 226 -7.03 -9.71 -20.59
CA PHE A 226 -6.18 -10.21 -19.50
C PHE A 226 -6.17 -11.74 -19.44
N GLY A 227 -7.35 -12.35 -19.66
CA GLY A 227 -7.62 -13.76 -19.52
C GLY A 227 -8.60 -14.02 -18.38
N LEU A 228 -9.87 -14.28 -18.70
CA LEU A 228 -10.93 -14.56 -17.71
C LEU A 228 -10.58 -15.75 -16.81
N VAL A 229 -10.01 -16.81 -17.38
CA VAL A 229 -9.57 -18.00 -16.64
C VAL A 229 -8.48 -17.64 -15.61
N ALA A 230 -7.50 -16.82 -16.03
CA ALA A 230 -6.44 -16.37 -15.14
C ALA A 230 -6.98 -15.47 -14.01
N LEU A 231 -7.97 -14.62 -14.31
CA LEU A 231 -8.63 -13.78 -13.30
C LEU A 231 -9.37 -14.60 -12.25
N VAL A 232 -10.18 -15.57 -12.69
CA VAL A 232 -10.96 -16.39 -11.75
C VAL A 232 -10.06 -17.30 -10.91
N GLN A 233 -8.99 -17.86 -11.49
CA GLN A 233 -7.98 -18.61 -10.74
C GLN A 233 -7.26 -17.76 -9.70
N MET A 234 -6.83 -16.56 -10.08
CA MET A 234 -6.21 -15.61 -9.15
C MET A 234 -7.14 -15.23 -8.00
N ALA A 235 -8.43 -14.99 -8.28
CA ALA A 235 -9.41 -14.72 -7.25
C ALA A 235 -9.62 -15.93 -6.33
N ALA A 236 -9.65 -17.15 -6.89
CA ALA A 236 -9.80 -18.39 -6.14
C ALA A 236 -8.67 -18.58 -5.11
N ASP A 237 -7.44 -18.33 -5.53
CA ASP A 237 -6.27 -18.43 -4.65
C ASP A 237 -6.35 -17.41 -3.52
N LEU A 238 -6.75 -16.17 -3.83
CA LEU A 238 -6.89 -15.09 -2.85
C LEU A 238 -8.03 -15.29 -1.86
N LEU A 239 -9.11 -15.99 -2.23
CA LEU A 239 -10.19 -16.35 -1.29
C LEU A 239 -9.69 -17.23 -0.14
N ASN A 240 -8.56 -17.93 -0.33
CA ASN A 240 -7.91 -18.76 0.68
C ASN A 240 -6.76 -18.02 1.39
N ASP A 241 -6.56 -16.73 1.13
CA ASP A 241 -5.50 -15.96 1.80
C ASP A 241 -5.76 -15.86 3.32
N ARG A 242 -4.68 -15.71 4.08
CA ARG A 242 -4.72 -15.59 5.54
C ARG A 242 -5.33 -14.27 5.99
N LEU A 243 -5.15 -13.18 5.24
CA LEU A 243 -5.67 -11.87 5.62
C LEU A 243 -7.10 -11.65 5.12
N PRO A 244 -8.03 -11.15 5.97
CA PRO A 244 -9.41 -10.90 5.56
C PRO A 244 -9.50 -9.88 4.43
N GLU A 245 -8.66 -8.86 4.42
CA GLU A 245 -8.68 -7.83 3.37
C GLU A 245 -8.38 -8.39 1.98
N ALA A 246 -7.51 -9.40 1.89
CA ALA A 246 -7.24 -10.11 0.64
C ALA A 246 -8.47 -10.89 0.17
N ARG A 247 -9.12 -11.62 1.09
CA ARG A 247 -10.32 -12.41 0.80
C ARG A 247 -11.49 -11.54 0.38
N GLU A 248 -11.71 -10.41 1.05
CA GLU A 248 -12.79 -9.48 0.70
C GLU A 248 -12.54 -8.82 -0.67
N ALA A 249 -11.31 -8.43 -0.96
CA ALA A 249 -10.96 -7.95 -2.31
C ALA A 249 -11.18 -9.04 -3.38
N ALA A 250 -10.86 -10.30 -3.08
CA ALA A 250 -11.12 -11.42 -3.98
C ALA A 250 -12.62 -11.64 -4.24
N ARG A 251 -13.48 -11.52 -3.21
CA ARG A 251 -14.94 -11.57 -3.39
C ARG A 251 -15.42 -10.50 -4.36
N SER A 252 -14.93 -9.26 -4.21
CA SER A 252 -15.26 -8.17 -5.13
C SER A 252 -14.79 -8.45 -6.56
N VAL A 253 -13.59 -9.02 -6.76
CA VAL A 253 -13.12 -9.46 -8.08
C VAL A 253 -14.07 -10.50 -8.68
N VAL A 254 -14.47 -11.51 -7.91
CA VAL A 254 -15.40 -12.56 -8.37
C VAL A 254 -16.75 -11.96 -8.80
N ILE A 255 -17.30 -11.04 -8.01
CA ILE A 255 -18.55 -10.35 -8.34
C ILE A 255 -18.42 -9.57 -9.64
N SER A 256 -17.35 -8.77 -9.80
CA SER A 256 -17.14 -8.00 -11.03
C SER A 256 -16.97 -8.90 -12.26
N ILE A 257 -16.29 -10.04 -12.13
CA ILE A 257 -16.17 -11.01 -13.24
C ILE A 257 -17.54 -11.60 -13.57
N TYR A 258 -18.30 -12.05 -12.56
CA TYR A 258 -19.64 -12.61 -12.75
C TYR A 258 -20.57 -11.62 -13.45
N GLU A 259 -20.63 -10.38 -12.97
CA GLU A 259 -21.48 -9.32 -13.53
C GLU A 259 -21.13 -9.07 -15.01
N ALA A 260 -19.85 -8.94 -15.33
CA ALA A 260 -19.40 -8.69 -16.70
C ALA A 260 -19.56 -9.91 -17.61
N PHE A 261 -19.27 -11.11 -17.12
CA PHE A 261 -19.34 -12.36 -17.90
C PHE A 261 -20.77 -12.76 -18.21
N THR A 262 -21.70 -12.54 -17.28
CA THR A 262 -23.09 -12.98 -17.40
C THR A 262 -24.06 -11.87 -17.84
N GLU A 263 -23.55 -10.71 -18.24
CA GLU A 263 -24.39 -9.56 -18.59
C GLU A 263 -25.46 -9.90 -19.63
N THR A 264 -25.06 -10.63 -20.68
CA THR A 264 -25.90 -11.04 -21.81
C THR A 264 -26.47 -12.45 -21.70
N GLU A 265 -26.18 -13.17 -20.62
CA GLU A 265 -26.61 -14.56 -20.43
C GLU A 265 -28.04 -14.62 -19.88
N GLU A 266 -28.91 -15.43 -20.50
CA GLU A 266 -30.27 -15.67 -20.00
C GLU A 266 -30.25 -16.49 -18.69
N GLN A 267 -29.40 -17.53 -18.65
CA GLN A 267 -29.22 -18.41 -17.49
C GLN A 267 -27.89 -18.10 -16.77
N LYS A 268 -27.78 -16.89 -16.19
CA LYS A 268 -26.55 -16.37 -15.57
C LYS A 268 -25.87 -17.35 -14.60
N GLN A 269 -26.66 -17.97 -13.73
CA GLN A 269 -26.16 -18.91 -12.72
C GLN A 269 -25.58 -20.18 -13.34
N GLU A 270 -26.25 -20.77 -14.32
CA GLU A 270 -25.80 -21.99 -15.01
C GLU A 270 -24.53 -21.72 -15.82
N ALA A 271 -24.49 -20.59 -16.55
CA ALA A 271 -23.31 -20.16 -17.29
C ALA A 271 -22.11 -19.94 -16.37
N TRP A 272 -22.30 -19.27 -15.23
CA TRP A 272 -21.26 -19.05 -14.23
C TRP A 272 -20.76 -20.36 -13.59
N GLN A 273 -21.69 -21.27 -13.26
CA GLN A 273 -21.36 -22.58 -12.68
C GLN A 273 -20.52 -23.41 -13.64
N SER A 274 -20.98 -23.54 -14.89
CA SER A 274 -20.25 -24.26 -15.95
C SER A 274 -18.87 -23.67 -16.20
N PHE A 275 -18.75 -22.33 -16.23
CA PHE A 275 -17.47 -21.65 -16.39
C PHE A 275 -16.52 -21.96 -15.23
N CYS A 276 -16.96 -21.87 -13.98
CA CYS A 276 -16.14 -22.17 -12.82
C CYS A 276 -15.72 -23.65 -12.77
N GLU A 277 -16.63 -24.59 -12.98
CA GLU A 277 -16.34 -26.04 -12.95
C GLU A 277 -15.34 -26.45 -14.02
N SER A 278 -15.41 -25.82 -15.19
CA SER A 278 -14.48 -26.12 -16.30
C SER A 278 -13.08 -25.57 -16.08
N ASN A 279 -12.90 -24.57 -15.20
CA ASN A 279 -11.65 -23.79 -15.10
C ASN A 279 -10.99 -23.83 -13.71
N LEU A 280 -11.67 -24.36 -12.69
CA LEU A 280 -11.22 -24.41 -11.31
C LEU A 280 -11.29 -25.83 -10.74
N SER A 281 -10.56 -26.07 -9.64
CA SER A 281 -10.74 -27.28 -8.86
C SER A 281 -12.15 -27.32 -8.25
N PRO A 282 -12.71 -28.51 -7.93
CA PRO A 282 -14.05 -28.61 -7.34
C PRO A 282 -14.23 -27.76 -6.06
N ILE A 283 -13.18 -27.66 -5.23
CA ILE A 283 -13.20 -26.85 -4.00
C ILE A 283 -13.24 -25.35 -4.34
N HIS A 284 -12.45 -24.91 -5.32
CA HIS A 284 -12.43 -23.51 -5.75
C HIS A 284 -13.74 -23.11 -6.42
N ALA A 285 -14.31 -23.96 -7.30
CA ALA A 285 -15.62 -23.72 -7.92
C ALA A 285 -16.72 -23.56 -6.88
N GLN A 286 -16.79 -24.44 -5.88
CA GLN A 286 -17.75 -24.34 -4.78
C GLN A 286 -17.60 -23.05 -3.96
N SER A 287 -16.37 -22.55 -3.77
CA SER A 287 -16.14 -21.26 -3.13
C SER A 287 -16.66 -20.09 -3.96
N MET A 288 -16.56 -20.16 -5.30
CA MET A 288 -17.11 -19.14 -6.20
C MET A 288 -18.63 -19.07 -6.14
N PHE A 289 -19.30 -20.22 -6.08
CA PHE A 289 -20.77 -20.29 -6.04
C PHE A 289 -21.34 -19.61 -4.80
N LYS A 290 -20.67 -19.74 -3.67
CA LYS A 290 -21.09 -19.14 -2.40
C LYS A 290 -20.96 -17.62 -2.37
N ILE A 291 -20.21 -17.02 -3.28
CA ILE A 291 -20.00 -15.56 -3.32
C ILE A 291 -21.14 -14.87 -4.05
N ILE A 292 -21.64 -15.48 -5.11
CA ILE A 292 -22.75 -14.93 -5.89
C ILE A 292 -24.04 -15.22 -5.12
N PRO A 293 -24.78 -14.20 -4.67
CA PRO A 293 -26.07 -14.44 -4.03
C PRO A 293 -26.99 -15.16 -5.02
N SER A 294 -27.67 -16.21 -4.55
CA SER A 294 -28.85 -16.73 -5.25
C SER A 294 -29.89 -15.62 -5.27
N LEU A 295 -30.19 -15.08 -6.45
CA LEU A 295 -31.31 -14.17 -6.68
C LEU A 295 -32.64 -14.84 -6.33
#